data_AF-A0A536EAQ6-F1
#
_entry.id   AF-A0A536EAQ6-F1
#
_cell.length_a   1.000
_cell.length_b   1.000
_cell.length_c   1.000
_cell.angle_alpha   90.00
_cell.angle_beta   90.00
_cell.angle_gamma   90.00
#
_symmetry.space_group_name_H-M   'P 1'
#
loop_
_entity.id
_entity.type
_entity.pdbx_description
1 polymer ?
#
loop_
_entity_poly.entity_id
_entity_poly.type
_entity_poly.pdbx_seq_one_letter_code
_entity_poly.pdbx_strand_id
1 'polypeptide(L)'
;MSATTPWERGRLDARRGKPRLLFGRMYEDSDVEAEVLPATGRVFCIASAGSTSMALAARGLAVTAVDINPAQVDYVRARLAGAPARAGAADRFFALGRRFLPLMGLRRSRLRQFLELTDPSAQVRFWRARLDTARFKAGLAVAINPLALRTIYSKTFVQVLPHRYDRTVRARLERGFARHPNRTNPYAWQLFLGIDPPEYVAPTLPSPASSGWKVDVVCADAAAYLESCAPASFIGFSLSNILDGTEPAYGERLMAAVRHSAQDGAVVVLRSFMEPPPGESTEWAARDRSMLWGRLTVEKVH
;
A
#
# COMPACT_ATOMS: atom_id res chain seq x y z
N MET A 1 11.42 19.10 -20.81
CA MET A 1 10.98 17.68 -20.85
C MET A 1 10.01 17.48 -19.70
N SER A 2 8.84 16.88 -19.94
CA SER A 2 7.92 16.56 -18.83
C SER A 2 8.63 15.59 -17.88
N ALA A 3 8.66 15.87 -16.58
CA ALA A 3 9.21 14.93 -15.60
C ALA A 3 8.41 13.61 -15.67
N THR A 4 9.12 12.48 -15.75
CA THR A 4 8.50 11.17 -16.00
C THR A 4 8.37 10.34 -14.73
N THR A 5 7.39 9.44 -14.69
CA THR A 5 7.20 8.52 -13.57
C THR A 5 7.35 7.06 -14.01
N PRO A 6 8.04 6.18 -13.25
CA PRO A 6 8.17 4.76 -13.61
C PRO A 6 6.83 4.03 -13.70
N TRP A 7 5.78 4.59 -13.07
CA TRP A 7 4.42 4.06 -13.06
C TRP A 7 3.74 4.13 -14.43
N GLU A 8 4.14 5.05 -15.33
CA GLU A 8 3.63 5.17 -16.70
C GLU A 8 3.70 3.85 -17.48
N ARG A 9 4.69 3.00 -17.17
CA ARG A 9 4.86 1.71 -17.82
C ARG A 9 3.74 0.72 -17.49
N GLY A 10 3.05 0.89 -16.36
CA GLY A 10 2.05 -0.06 -15.87
C GLY A 10 2.61 -1.47 -15.63
N ARG A 11 3.89 -1.57 -15.25
CA ARG A 11 4.66 -2.82 -15.07
C ARG A 11 5.65 -2.68 -13.91
N LEU A 12 5.77 -3.72 -13.09
CA LEU A 12 6.80 -3.80 -12.05
C LEU A 12 8.17 -4.19 -12.61
N ASP A 13 8.19 -4.97 -13.68
CA ASP A 13 9.42 -5.40 -14.38
C ASP A 13 9.95 -4.33 -15.35
N ALA A 14 11.19 -4.49 -15.81
CA ALA A 14 11.81 -3.59 -16.80
C ALA A 14 11.45 -3.95 -18.25
N ARG A 15 10.57 -4.92 -18.51
CA ARG A 15 10.30 -5.42 -19.87
C ARG A 15 9.33 -4.48 -20.57
N ARG A 16 9.54 -4.27 -21.88
CA ARG A 16 8.56 -3.58 -22.75
C ARG A 16 7.34 -4.48 -22.95
N GLY A 17 6.15 -3.88 -22.99
CA GLY A 17 4.91 -4.59 -23.28
C GLY A 17 3.67 -3.86 -22.76
N LYS A 18 2.50 -4.44 -23.00
CA LYS A 18 1.22 -3.87 -22.54
C LYS A 18 1.21 -3.72 -21.00
N PRO A 19 0.55 -2.67 -20.47
CA PRO A 19 0.30 -2.52 -19.05
C PRO A 19 -0.40 -3.77 -18.48
N ARG A 20 -0.13 -4.08 -17.20
CA ARG A 20 -0.69 -5.24 -16.51
C ARG A 20 -1.33 -4.82 -15.20
N LEU A 21 -2.26 -5.63 -14.72
CA LEU A 21 -2.75 -5.54 -13.35
C LEU A 21 -1.58 -5.76 -12.39
N LEU A 22 -1.17 -4.70 -11.70
CA LEU A 22 -0.05 -4.75 -10.76
C LEU A 22 -0.50 -5.24 -9.40
N PHE A 23 -1.62 -4.71 -8.93
CA PHE A 23 -2.11 -4.94 -7.59
C PHE A 23 -3.57 -5.36 -7.61
N GLY A 24 -3.80 -6.63 -7.29
CA GLY A 24 -5.12 -7.20 -7.08
C GLY A 24 -5.70 -6.87 -5.71
N ARG A 25 -4.82 -6.74 -4.72
CA ARG A 25 -5.14 -6.33 -3.35
C ARG A 25 -4.12 -5.29 -2.88
N MET A 26 -4.59 -4.37 -2.04
CA MET A 26 -3.73 -3.40 -1.36
C MET A 26 -3.28 -3.85 0.02
N TYR A 27 -2.03 -3.53 0.33
CA TYR A 27 -1.42 -3.63 1.64
C TYR A 27 -1.24 -2.23 2.21
N GLU A 28 -2.37 -1.53 2.35
CA GLU A 28 -2.47 -0.16 2.85
C GLU A 28 -3.58 -0.14 3.88
N ASP A 29 -3.27 0.29 5.09
CA ASP A 29 -4.27 0.33 6.13
C ASP A 29 -5.16 1.56 6.00
N SER A 30 -6.34 1.39 5.38
CA SER A 30 -7.30 2.47 5.15
C SER A 30 -7.84 3.11 6.44
N ASP A 31 -7.67 2.45 7.59
CA ASP A 31 -8.07 3.02 8.88
C ASP A 31 -7.22 4.24 9.25
N VAL A 32 -6.01 4.36 8.71
CA VAL A 32 -5.18 5.57 8.86
C VAL A 32 -5.88 6.76 8.21
N GLU A 33 -6.29 6.65 6.94
CA GLU A 33 -7.11 7.69 6.30
C GLU A 33 -8.45 7.87 7.01
N ALA A 34 -9.03 6.80 7.56
CA ALA A 34 -10.27 6.90 8.30
C ALA A 34 -10.18 7.78 9.54
N GLU A 35 -9.02 7.75 10.19
CA GLU A 35 -8.73 8.55 11.37
C GLU A 35 -8.48 10.02 11.04
N VAL A 36 -7.77 10.31 9.93
CA VAL A 36 -7.24 11.66 9.69
C VAL A 36 -7.99 12.47 8.64
N LEU A 37 -8.69 11.82 7.70
CA LEU A 37 -9.45 12.54 6.68
C LEU A 37 -10.80 13.00 7.25
N PRO A 38 -11.29 14.19 6.84
CA PRO A 38 -12.60 14.69 7.23
C PRO A 38 -13.74 13.70 6.93
N ALA A 39 -14.88 13.88 7.60
CA ALA A 39 -16.03 12.99 7.46
C ALA A 39 -16.80 13.16 6.15
N THR A 40 -16.76 14.35 5.54
CA THR A 40 -17.50 14.68 4.30
C THR A 40 -16.64 15.54 3.40
N GLY A 41 -16.89 15.49 2.09
CA GLY A 41 -16.17 16.26 1.07
C GLY A 41 -15.58 15.38 -0.02
N ARG A 42 -14.79 16.01 -0.90
CA ARG A 42 -14.13 15.34 -2.03
C ARG A 42 -12.67 15.03 -1.71
N VAL A 43 -12.27 13.78 -1.93
CA VAL A 43 -10.88 13.32 -1.72
C VAL A 43 -10.26 12.75 -2.98
N PHE A 44 -8.98 13.00 -3.17
CA PHE A 44 -8.16 12.39 -4.21
C PHE A 44 -7.47 11.14 -3.65
N CYS A 45 -7.46 10.04 -4.40
CA CYS A 45 -6.83 8.79 -3.98
C CYS A 45 -6.15 8.12 -5.17
N ILE A 46 -4.98 7.52 -4.96
CA ILE A 46 -4.39 6.63 -5.98
C ILE A 46 -5.23 5.36 -6.07
N ALA A 47 -5.73 5.03 -7.27
CA ALA A 47 -6.73 3.98 -7.42
C ALA A 47 -6.18 2.60 -7.03
N SER A 48 -4.99 2.21 -7.54
CA SER A 48 -4.33 0.96 -7.19
C SER A 48 -5.28 -0.25 -7.29
N ALA A 49 -5.42 -1.06 -6.23
CA ALA A 49 -6.38 -2.18 -6.18
C ALA A 49 -7.83 -1.77 -5.83
N GLY A 50 -8.06 -0.48 -5.57
CA GLY A 50 -9.34 0.14 -5.23
C GLY A 50 -9.74 0.02 -3.74
N SER A 51 -9.01 -0.73 -2.91
CA SER A 51 -9.41 -0.97 -1.51
C SER A 51 -9.57 0.31 -0.71
N THR A 52 -8.58 1.21 -0.75
CA THR A 52 -8.60 2.49 -0.03
C THR A 52 -9.72 3.39 -0.56
N SER A 53 -9.84 3.55 -1.87
CA SER A 53 -10.91 4.36 -2.47
C SER A 53 -12.32 3.85 -2.13
N MET A 54 -12.52 2.52 -2.09
CA MET A 54 -13.81 1.93 -1.71
C MET A 54 -14.10 2.11 -0.21
N ALA A 55 -13.09 1.94 0.66
CA ALA A 55 -13.25 2.17 2.09
C ALA A 55 -13.59 3.64 2.41
N LEU A 56 -12.95 4.59 1.71
CA LEU A 56 -13.25 6.02 1.85
C LEU A 56 -14.66 6.36 1.35
N ALA A 57 -15.07 5.81 0.21
CA ALA A 57 -16.42 6.03 -0.31
C ALA A 57 -17.51 5.40 0.59
N ALA A 58 -17.24 4.24 1.19
CA ALA A 58 -18.14 3.62 2.17
C ALA A 58 -18.32 4.47 3.44
N ARG A 59 -17.38 5.37 3.76
CA ARG A 59 -17.51 6.37 4.83
C ARG A 59 -18.32 7.61 4.43
N GLY A 60 -18.75 7.72 3.17
CA GLY A 60 -19.53 8.86 2.66
C GLY A 60 -18.72 9.93 1.94
N LEU A 61 -17.42 9.71 1.71
CA LEU A 61 -16.59 10.63 0.93
C LEU A 61 -16.86 10.50 -0.58
N ALA A 62 -16.81 11.63 -1.28
CA ALA A 62 -16.76 11.63 -2.74
C ALA A 62 -15.31 11.40 -3.17
N VAL A 63 -15.01 10.23 -3.73
CA VAL A 63 -13.65 9.81 -4.03
C VAL A 63 -13.38 9.97 -5.53
N THR A 64 -12.29 10.67 -5.86
CA THR A 64 -11.68 10.57 -7.19
C THR A 64 -10.47 9.66 -7.08
N ALA A 65 -10.59 8.46 -7.65
CA ALA A 65 -9.55 7.44 -7.68
C ALA A 65 -8.78 7.52 -9.01
N VAL A 66 -7.51 7.93 -8.98
CA VAL A 66 -6.70 8.15 -10.18
C VAL A 66 -5.56 7.14 -10.25
N ASP A 67 -5.36 6.55 -11.42
CA ASP A 67 -4.20 5.70 -11.70
C ASP A 67 -3.77 5.89 -13.15
N ILE A 68 -2.47 5.92 -13.38
CA ILE A 68 -1.89 6.09 -14.72
C ILE A 68 -1.92 4.79 -15.52
N ASN A 69 -2.06 3.64 -14.84
CA ASN A 69 -2.10 2.34 -15.46
C ASN A 69 -3.54 1.97 -15.87
N PRO A 70 -3.86 1.89 -17.17
CA PRO A 70 -5.21 1.58 -17.63
C PRO A 70 -5.70 0.20 -17.15
N ALA A 71 -4.80 -0.77 -16.98
CA ALA A 71 -5.18 -2.10 -16.49
C ALA A 71 -5.62 -2.08 -15.01
N GLN A 72 -5.13 -1.13 -14.21
CA GLN A 72 -5.61 -0.91 -12.85
C GLN A 72 -6.96 -0.22 -12.84
N VAL A 73 -7.12 0.82 -13.66
CA VAL A 73 -8.39 1.53 -13.82
C VAL A 73 -9.52 0.59 -14.23
N ASP A 74 -9.30 -0.23 -15.26
CA ASP A 74 -10.28 -1.21 -15.72
C ASP A 74 -10.61 -2.24 -14.63
N TYR A 75 -9.62 -2.63 -13.83
CA TYR A 75 -9.82 -3.53 -12.71
C TYR A 75 -10.68 -2.89 -11.60
N VAL A 76 -10.38 -1.66 -11.20
CA VAL A 76 -11.15 -0.96 -10.16
C VAL A 76 -12.59 -0.73 -10.65
N ARG A 77 -12.79 -0.28 -11.89
CA ARG A 77 -14.14 -0.13 -12.49
C ARG A 77 -14.91 -1.44 -12.47
N ALA A 78 -14.28 -2.55 -12.86
CA ALA A 78 -14.91 -3.87 -12.81
C ALA A 78 -15.29 -4.27 -11.38
N ARG A 79 -14.42 -4.00 -10.39
CA ARG A 79 -14.73 -4.27 -8.96
C ARG A 79 -15.88 -3.43 -8.43
N LEU A 80 -15.94 -2.15 -8.79
CA LEU A 80 -17.07 -1.27 -8.45
C LEU A 80 -18.38 -1.78 -9.07
N ALA A 81 -18.31 -2.44 -10.23
CA ALA A 81 -19.43 -3.12 -10.88
C ALA A 81 -19.72 -4.54 -10.33
N GLY A 82 -19.05 -4.97 -9.24
CA GLY A 82 -19.28 -6.26 -8.60
C GLY A 82 -18.42 -7.43 -9.09
N ALA A 83 -17.46 -7.19 -9.99
CA ALA A 83 -16.53 -8.24 -10.40
C ALA A 83 -15.64 -8.70 -9.23
N PRO A 84 -15.30 -10.00 -9.16
CA PRO A 84 -14.46 -10.53 -8.09
C PRO A 84 -13.03 -9.96 -8.16
N ALA A 85 -12.35 -9.95 -7.01
CA ALA A 85 -10.95 -9.59 -6.95
C ALA A 85 -10.10 -10.56 -7.81
N ARG A 86 -9.08 -10.02 -8.48
CA ARG A 86 -8.16 -10.78 -9.34
C ARG A 86 -6.73 -10.55 -8.88
N ALA A 87 -5.89 -11.58 -8.92
CA ALA A 87 -4.48 -11.43 -8.55
C ALA A 87 -3.73 -10.54 -9.56
N GLY A 88 -3.03 -9.53 -9.06
CA GLY A 88 -2.05 -8.74 -9.78
C GLY A 88 -0.65 -9.36 -9.77
N ALA A 89 0.30 -8.65 -10.38
CA ALA A 89 1.70 -9.06 -10.41
C ALA A 89 2.30 -9.17 -8.99
N ALA A 90 2.02 -8.21 -8.12
CA ALA A 90 2.48 -8.23 -6.73
C ALA A 90 1.87 -9.40 -5.93
N ASP A 91 0.57 -9.67 -6.09
CA ASP A 91 -0.09 -10.77 -5.38
C ASP A 91 0.49 -12.13 -5.78
N ARG A 92 0.78 -12.32 -7.07
CA ARG A 92 1.45 -13.52 -7.57
C ARG A 92 2.86 -13.67 -7.01
N PHE A 93 3.60 -12.57 -6.87
CA PHE A 93 4.92 -12.57 -6.25
C PHE A 93 4.83 -13.00 -4.78
N PHE A 94 3.92 -12.40 -3.99
CA PHE A 94 3.70 -12.82 -2.61
C PHE A 94 3.25 -14.28 -2.49
N ALA A 95 2.37 -14.75 -3.39
CA ALA A 95 1.94 -16.14 -3.43
C ALA A 95 3.10 -17.10 -3.69
N LEU A 96 4.00 -16.75 -4.61
CA LEU A 96 5.22 -17.52 -4.87
C LEU A 96 6.15 -17.51 -3.65
N GLY A 97 6.39 -16.33 -3.05
CA GLY A 97 7.21 -16.20 -1.85
C GLY A 97 6.69 -17.07 -0.68
N ARG A 98 5.37 -17.11 -0.48
CA ARG A 98 4.73 -17.97 0.53
C ARG A 98 5.05 -19.46 0.36
N ARG A 99 5.22 -19.95 -0.87
CA ARG A 99 5.59 -21.36 -1.13
C ARG A 99 6.99 -21.70 -0.60
N PHE A 100 7.87 -20.70 -0.45
CA PHE A 100 9.23 -20.88 0.03
C PHE A 100 9.41 -20.60 1.53
N LEU A 101 8.40 -20.05 2.22
CA LEU A 101 8.43 -19.82 3.67
C LEU A 101 8.80 -21.07 4.50
N PRO A 102 8.34 -22.30 4.18
CA PRO A 102 8.78 -23.49 4.89
C PRO A 102 10.29 -23.74 4.78
N LEU A 103 10.92 -23.41 3.65
CA LEU A 103 12.37 -23.50 3.48
C LEU A 103 13.13 -22.49 4.35
N MET A 104 12.44 -21.45 4.84
CA MET A 104 12.97 -20.46 5.77
C MET A 104 12.64 -20.80 7.25
N GLY A 105 12.06 -21.97 7.51
CA GLY A 105 11.66 -22.42 8.85
C GLY A 105 10.26 -21.98 9.28
N LEU A 106 9.55 -21.24 8.43
CA LEU A 106 8.21 -20.72 8.67
C LEU A 106 7.15 -21.71 8.15
N ARG A 107 6.89 -22.75 8.93
CA ARG A 107 5.87 -23.76 8.62
C ARG A 107 4.46 -23.20 8.83
N ARG A 108 3.51 -23.63 7.99
CA ARG A 108 2.10 -23.17 8.03
C ARG A 108 1.45 -23.29 9.41
N SER A 109 1.67 -24.40 10.13
CA SER A 109 1.12 -24.61 11.48
C SER A 109 1.66 -23.61 12.50
N ARG A 110 2.96 -23.31 12.47
CA ARG A 110 3.58 -22.30 13.35
C ARG A 110 3.11 -20.89 13.01
N LEU A 111 2.99 -20.57 11.73
CA LEU A 111 2.44 -19.29 11.28
C LEU A 111 0.99 -19.13 11.74
N ARG A 112 0.17 -20.17 11.66
CA ARG A 112 -1.21 -20.15 12.15
C ARG A 112 -1.27 -19.90 13.67
N GLN A 113 -0.49 -20.66 14.45
CA GLN A 113 -0.41 -20.44 15.90
C GLN A 113 0.01 -19.00 16.24
N PHE A 114 1.00 -18.46 15.52
CA PHE A 114 1.44 -17.08 15.69
C PHE A 114 0.36 -16.06 15.34
N LEU A 115 -0.38 -16.30 14.27
CA LEU A 115 -1.40 -15.38 13.77
C LEU A 115 -2.69 -15.41 14.59
N GLU A 116 -2.94 -16.48 15.34
CA GLU A 116 -4.08 -16.58 16.26
C GLU A 116 -3.86 -15.86 17.60
N LEU A 117 -2.62 -15.39 17.88
CA LEU A 117 -2.32 -14.62 19.07
C LEU A 117 -3.02 -13.25 19.06
N THR A 118 -3.45 -12.80 20.24
CA THR A 118 -4.11 -11.52 20.47
C THR A 118 -3.27 -10.55 21.30
N ASP A 119 -2.38 -11.04 22.17
CA ASP A 119 -1.48 -10.23 22.99
C ASP A 119 -0.21 -9.86 22.21
N PRO A 120 0.04 -8.56 21.91
CA PRO A 120 1.25 -8.12 21.23
C PRO A 120 2.55 -8.52 21.94
N SER A 121 2.56 -8.59 23.28
CA SER A 121 3.74 -8.99 24.03
C SER A 121 4.07 -10.48 23.80
N ALA A 122 3.06 -11.35 23.86
CA ALA A 122 3.21 -12.76 23.49
C ALA A 122 3.61 -12.95 22.03
N GLN A 123 3.08 -12.13 21.12
CA GLN A 123 3.45 -12.15 19.69
C GLN A 123 4.94 -11.85 19.51
N VAL A 124 5.47 -10.78 20.10
CA VAL A 124 6.89 -10.43 19.99
C VAL A 124 7.78 -11.54 20.57
N ARG A 125 7.41 -12.11 21.73
CA ARG A 125 8.12 -13.25 22.31
C ARG A 125 8.12 -14.45 21.35
N PHE A 126 6.96 -14.78 20.78
CA PHE A 126 6.82 -15.88 19.83
C PHE A 126 7.64 -15.64 18.56
N TRP A 127 7.55 -14.43 17.99
CA TRP A 127 8.31 -14.00 16.82
C TRP A 127 9.81 -14.21 17.04
N ARG A 128 10.37 -13.60 18.09
CA ARG A 128 11.80 -13.68 18.40
C ARG A 128 12.26 -15.12 18.67
N ALA A 129 11.46 -15.91 19.39
CA ALA A 129 11.86 -17.25 19.80
C ALA A 129 11.66 -18.33 18.72
N ARG A 130 10.66 -18.18 17.82
CA ARG A 130 10.20 -19.29 16.97
C ARG A 130 10.23 -18.98 15.46
N LEU A 131 10.16 -17.72 15.06
CA LEU A 131 10.04 -17.32 13.65
C LEU A 131 11.26 -16.54 13.16
N ASP A 132 11.78 -15.61 13.96
CA ASP A 132 12.96 -14.79 13.67
C ASP A 132 14.29 -15.55 13.88
N THR A 133 14.38 -16.75 13.32
CA THR A 133 15.53 -17.64 13.46
C THR A 133 16.67 -17.27 12.50
N ALA A 134 17.89 -17.74 12.76
CA ALA A 134 19.02 -17.54 11.83
C ALA A 134 18.69 -18.01 10.40
N ARG A 135 17.95 -19.11 10.27
CA ARG A 135 17.48 -19.64 8.98
C ARG A 135 16.56 -18.67 8.26
N PHE A 136 15.61 -18.06 8.97
CA PHE A 136 14.72 -17.05 8.41
C PHE A 136 15.49 -15.80 7.99
N LYS A 137 16.41 -15.32 8.84
CA LYS A 137 17.27 -14.15 8.55
C LYS A 137 18.08 -14.35 7.28
N ALA A 138 18.75 -15.49 7.15
CA ALA A 138 19.54 -15.83 5.98
C ALA A 138 18.66 -15.98 4.72
N GLY A 139 17.56 -16.71 4.82
CA GLY A 139 16.63 -16.90 3.71
C GLY A 139 16.03 -15.59 3.21
N LEU A 140 15.66 -14.68 4.12
CA LEU A 140 15.11 -13.38 3.76
C LEU A 140 16.18 -12.50 3.11
N ALA A 141 17.39 -12.46 3.69
CA ALA A 141 18.52 -11.71 3.13
C ALA A 141 18.85 -12.14 1.69
N VAL A 142 18.70 -13.41 1.35
CA VAL A 142 18.85 -13.90 -0.03
C VAL A 142 17.66 -13.50 -0.89
N ALA A 143 16.43 -13.73 -0.42
CA ALA A 143 15.21 -13.53 -1.21
C ALA A 143 14.96 -12.06 -1.61
N ILE A 144 15.29 -11.11 -0.74
CA ILE A 144 15.09 -9.68 -0.99
C ILE A 144 16.41 -8.91 -1.15
N ASN A 145 17.48 -9.62 -1.55
CA ASN A 145 18.71 -8.99 -2.01
C ASN A 145 18.42 -8.15 -3.27
N PRO A 146 18.96 -6.92 -3.40
CA PRO A 146 18.84 -6.11 -4.61
C PRO A 146 19.12 -6.84 -5.92
N LEU A 147 20.10 -7.75 -5.96
CA LEU A 147 20.40 -8.55 -7.16
C LEU A 147 19.25 -9.49 -7.52
N ALA A 148 18.67 -10.17 -6.52
CA ALA A 148 17.49 -11.02 -6.72
C ALA A 148 16.28 -10.18 -7.14
N LEU A 149 16.03 -9.07 -6.45
CA LEU A 149 14.89 -8.19 -6.74
C LEU A 149 14.97 -7.60 -8.15
N ARG A 150 16.15 -7.27 -8.66
CA ARG A 150 16.34 -6.77 -10.04
C ARG A 150 15.95 -7.77 -11.14
N THR A 151 15.80 -9.05 -10.81
CA THR A 151 15.29 -10.05 -11.78
C THR A 151 13.78 -9.96 -11.99
N ILE A 152 13.07 -9.31 -11.07
CA ILE A 152 11.61 -9.23 -11.02
C ILE A 152 11.14 -7.77 -11.14
N TYR A 153 11.86 -6.85 -10.51
CA TYR A 153 11.54 -5.43 -10.42
C TYR A 153 12.48 -4.58 -11.27
N SER A 154 11.96 -3.46 -11.77
CA SER A 154 12.76 -2.44 -12.46
C SER A 154 13.86 -1.87 -11.54
N LYS A 155 14.98 -1.44 -12.15
CA LYS A 155 16.12 -0.85 -11.41
C LYS A 155 15.67 0.33 -10.54
N THR A 156 14.79 1.17 -11.09
CA THR A 156 14.24 2.35 -10.42
C THR A 156 13.53 1.99 -9.11
N PHE A 157 12.70 0.93 -9.12
CA PHE A 157 12.01 0.48 -7.91
C PHE A 157 12.99 -0.07 -6.86
N VAL A 158 14.00 -0.85 -7.29
CA VAL A 158 14.99 -1.42 -6.37
C VAL A 158 15.86 -0.35 -5.72
N GLN A 159 16.12 0.77 -6.39
CA GLN A 159 16.92 1.88 -5.86
C GLN A 159 16.24 2.61 -4.68
N VAL A 160 14.92 2.54 -4.57
CA VAL A 160 14.15 3.14 -3.48
C VAL A 160 14.24 2.33 -2.20
N LEU A 161 14.56 1.03 -2.32
CA LEU A 161 14.55 0.13 -1.18
C LEU A 161 15.71 0.43 -0.23
N PRO A 162 15.45 0.48 1.09
CA PRO A 162 16.49 0.71 2.09
C PRO A 162 17.69 -0.24 1.99
N HIS A 163 18.87 0.26 2.36
CA HIS A 163 20.05 -0.59 2.52
C HIS A 163 19.79 -1.67 3.58
N ARG A 164 20.20 -2.92 3.32
CA ARG A 164 19.86 -4.10 4.16
C ARG A 164 18.34 -4.22 4.36
N TYR A 165 17.59 -4.13 3.26
CA TYR A 165 16.13 -4.20 3.25
C TYR A 165 15.58 -5.41 4.03
N ASP A 166 16.32 -6.52 4.11
CA ASP A 166 16.01 -7.68 4.95
C ASP A 166 15.86 -7.35 6.44
N ARG A 167 16.74 -6.50 6.95
CA ARG A 167 16.69 -6.02 8.34
C ARG A 167 15.55 -5.03 8.52
N THR A 168 15.34 -4.14 7.55
CA THR A 168 14.26 -3.16 7.60
C THR A 168 12.89 -3.84 7.60
N VAL A 169 12.64 -4.78 6.69
CA VAL A 169 11.39 -5.55 6.65
C VAL A 169 11.16 -6.27 7.97
N ARG A 170 12.20 -6.90 8.55
CA ARG A 170 12.08 -7.56 9.86
C ARG A 170 11.74 -6.60 10.99
N ALA A 171 12.36 -5.41 11.02
CA ALA A 171 12.06 -4.39 12.00
C ALA A 171 10.62 -3.86 11.85
N ARG A 172 10.12 -3.66 10.62
CA ARG A 172 8.73 -3.27 10.35
C ARG A 172 7.74 -4.33 10.80
N LEU A 173 8.01 -5.61 10.50
CA LEU A 173 7.21 -6.74 10.96
C LEU A 173 7.12 -6.79 12.48
N GLU A 174 8.28 -6.76 13.17
CA GLU A 174 8.31 -6.82 14.62
C GLU A 174 7.59 -5.63 15.28
N ARG A 175 7.76 -4.42 14.74
CA ARG A 175 7.02 -3.24 15.17
C ARG A 175 5.51 -3.42 15.02
N GLY A 176 5.06 -3.98 13.90
CA GLY A 176 3.66 -4.33 13.68
C GLY A 176 3.13 -5.32 14.70
N PHE A 177 3.87 -6.40 14.94
CA PHE A 177 3.50 -7.44 15.91
C PHE A 177 3.50 -6.93 17.36
N ALA A 178 4.29 -5.90 17.67
CA ALA A 178 4.34 -5.27 18.98
C ALA A 178 3.16 -4.33 19.24
N ARG A 179 2.45 -3.89 18.19
CA ARG A 179 1.37 -2.90 18.31
C ARG A 179 -0.02 -3.48 18.05
N HIS A 180 -0.13 -4.39 17.09
CA HIS A 180 -1.41 -4.86 16.58
C HIS A 180 -1.64 -6.33 16.91
N PRO A 181 -2.79 -6.70 17.48
CA PRO A 181 -3.18 -8.11 17.61
C PRO A 181 -3.16 -8.81 16.25
N ASN A 182 -2.41 -9.92 16.14
CA ASN A 182 -2.30 -10.66 14.90
C ASN A 182 -3.65 -11.26 14.49
N ARG A 183 -4.45 -11.73 15.45
CA ARG A 183 -5.74 -12.37 15.22
C ARG A 183 -6.67 -11.54 14.35
N THR A 184 -6.64 -10.23 14.51
CA THR A 184 -7.52 -9.28 13.80
C THR A 184 -6.80 -8.46 12.75
N ASN A 185 -5.49 -8.66 12.53
CA ASN A 185 -4.72 -7.94 11.51
C ASN A 185 -4.81 -8.67 10.15
N PRO A 186 -5.63 -8.21 9.20
CA PRO A 186 -5.80 -8.90 7.92
C PRO A 186 -4.52 -8.94 7.09
N TYR A 187 -3.67 -7.93 7.18
CA TYR A 187 -2.45 -7.83 6.39
C TYR A 187 -1.41 -8.86 6.84
N ALA A 188 -1.31 -9.16 8.13
CA ALA A 188 -0.44 -10.21 8.64
C ALA A 188 -0.85 -11.59 8.12
N TRP A 189 -2.16 -11.90 8.16
CA TRP A 189 -2.70 -13.15 7.65
C TRP A 189 -2.49 -13.29 6.14
N GLN A 190 -2.75 -12.23 5.39
CA GLN A 190 -2.55 -12.23 3.94
C GLN A 190 -1.07 -12.37 3.57
N LEU A 191 -0.17 -11.68 4.28
CA LEU A 191 1.26 -11.76 4.01
C LEU A 191 1.79 -13.19 4.19
N PHE A 192 1.50 -13.83 5.32
CA PHE A 192 2.07 -15.13 5.67
C PHE A 192 1.28 -16.34 5.17
N LEU A 193 -0.04 -16.29 5.20
CA LEU A 193 -0.91 -17.42 4.86
C LEU A 193 -1.68 -17.24 3.55
N GLY A 194 -1.77 -16.01 3.05
CA GLY A 194 -2.51 -15.69 1.81
C GLY A 194 -4.02 -15.82 1.95
N ILE A 195 -4.53 -15.74 3.18
CA ILE A 195 -5.96 -15.82 3.52
C ILE A 195 -6.31 -14.67 4.46
N ASP A 196 -7.60 -14.39 4.58
CA ASP A 196 -8.12 -13.42 5.55
C ASP A 196 -8.31 -14.07 6.93
N PRO A 197 -8.28 -13.27 8.02
CA PRO A 197 -8.67 -13.73 9.36
C PRO A 197 -10.11 -14.26 9.36
N PRO A 198 -10.48 -15.20 10.25
CA PRO A 198 -11.83 -15.78 10.29
C PRO A 198 -12.97 -14.76 10.43
N GLU A 199 -12.73 -13.68 11.17
CA GLU A 199 -13.71 -12.63 11.47
C GLU A 199 -13.57 -11.41 10.55
N TYR A 200 -12.66 -11.45 9.57
CA TYR A 200 -12.43 -10.32 8.70
C TYR A 200 -13.47 -10.25 7.58
N VAL A 201 -14.13 -9.09 7.52
CA VAL A 201 -14.97 -8.71 6.39
C VAL A 201 -14.20 -7.68 5.58
N ALA A 202 -13.85 -8.03 4.35
CA ALA A 202 -13.22 -7.08 3.45
C ALA A 202 -14.17 -5.90 3.22
N PRO A 203 -13.68 -4.65 3.17
CA PRO A 203 -14.48 -3.52 2.74
C PRO A 203 -15.01 -3.78 1.32
N THR A 204 -16.28 -4.11 1.22
CA THR A 204 -17.03 -4.20 -0.03
C THR A 204 -17.97 -3.02 -0.07
N LEU A 205 -18.08 -2.36 -1.23
CA LEU A 205 -19.14 -1.38 -1.40
C LEU A 205 -20.50 -2.08 -1.30
N PRO A 206 -21.50 -1.44 -0.68
CA PRO A 206 -22.88 -1.92 -0.76
C PRO A 206 -23.33 -1.98 -2.23
N SER A 207 -24.32 -2.81 -2.53
CA SER A 207 -24.85 -2.97 -3.88
C SER A 207 -25.14 -1.60 -4.53
N PRO A 208 -24.76 -1.37 -5.81
CA PRO A 208 -24.94 -0.09 -6.51
C PRO A 208 -26.36 0.47 -6.43
N ALA A 209 -27.36 -0.40 -6.27
CA ALA A 209 -28.77 -0.03 -6.18
C ALA A 209 -29.16 0.67 -4.86
N SER A 210 -28.29 0.67 -3.85
CA SER A 210 -28.68 1.00 -2.46
C SER A 210 -27.98 2.21 -1.84
N SER A 211 -27.05 2.87 -2.55
CA SER A 211 -26.29 3.96 -1.91
C SER A 211 -25.68 4.96 -2.91
N GLY A 212 -25.82 6.25 -2.60
CA GLY A 212 -25.29 7.38 -3.39
C GLY A 212 -23.78 7.60 -3.25
N TRP A 213 -22.98 6.54 -3.10
CA TRP A 213 -21.52 6.66 -3.07
C TRP A 213 -20.97 7.03 -4.45
N LYS A 214 -19.90 7.83 -4.46
CA LYS A 214 -19.29 8.37 -5.67
C LYS A 214 -17.80 8.04 -5.68
N VAL A 215 -17.42 6.93 -6.32
CA VAL A 215 -16.03 6.69 -6.73
C VAL A 215 -15.92 7.00 -8.22
N ASP A 216 -15.33 8.13 -8.55
CA ASP A 216 -14.96 8.46 -9.92
C ASP A 216 -13.56 7.90 -10.22
N VAL A 217 -13.46 6.98 -11.17
CA VAL A 217 -12.18 6.33 -11.52
C VAL A 217 -11.63 6.91 -12.80
N VAL A 218 -10.47 7.56 -12.71
CA VAL A 218 -9.84 8.29 -13.81
C VAL A 218 -8.52 7.64 -14.21
N CYS A 219 -8.34 7.43 -15.52
CA CYS A 219 -7.07 7.00 -16.09
C CYS A 219 -6.25 8.23 -16.48
N ALA A 220 -5.33 8.65 -15.62
CA ALA A 220 -4.50 9.82 -15.84
C ALA A 220 -3.21 9.75 -15.02
N ASP A 221 -2.21 10.53 -15.45
CA ASP A 221 -1.12 10.94 -14.57
C ASP A 221 -1.68 11.77 -13.41
N ALA A 222 -1.26 11.47 -12.18
CA ALA A 222 -1.82 12.12 -10.99
C ALA A 222 -1.53 13.61 -10.95
N ALA A 223 -0.29 14.01 -11.30
CA ALA A 223 0.09 15.41 -11.34
C ALA A 223 -0.72 16.14 -12.43
N ALA A 224 -0.77 15.60 -13.66
CA ALA A 224 -1.56 16.18 -14.74
C ALA A 224 -3.06 16.32 -14.40
N TYR A 225 -3.65 15.31 -13.74
CA TYR A 225 -5.05 15.38 -13.33
C TYR A 225 -5.28 16.50 -12.31
N LEU A 226 -4.45 16.58 -11.27
CA LEU A 226 -4.56 17.60 -10.23
C LEU A 226 -4.30 19.02 -10.77
N GLU A 227 -3.37 19.18 -11.72
CA GLU A 227 -3.12 20.44 -12.43
C GLU A 227 -4.34 20.90 -13.25
N SER A 228 -5.10 19.95 -13.82
CA SER A 228 -6.30 20.27 -14.59
C SER A 228 -7.52 20.62 -13.74
N CYS A 229 -7.47 20.34 -12.42
CA CYS A 229 -8.56 20.65 -11.51
C CYS A 229 -8.62 22.14 -11.20
N ALA A 230 -9.82 22.62 -10.87
CA ALA A 230 -9.99 23.94 -10.27
C ALA A 230 -9.23 24.02 -8.93
N PRO A 231 -8.72 25.19 -8.53
CA PRO A 231 -8.15 25.38 -7.20
C PRO A 231 -9.13 24.94 -6.10
N ALA A 232 -8.61 24.47 -4.96
CA ALA A 232 -9.42 24.12 -3.78
C ALA A 232 -10.52 23.05 -4.05
N SER A 233 -10.26 22.11 -4.95
CA SER A 233 -11.17 21.02 -5.32
C SER A 233 -11.26 19.89 -4.29
N PHE A 234 -10.23 19.68 -3.46
CA PHE A 234 -10.13 18.52 -2.58
C PHE A 234 -9.86 18.89 -1.13
N ILE A 235 -10.55 18.21 -0.21
CA ILE A 235 -10.35 18.32 1.24
C ILE A 235 -9.28 17.34 1.77
N GLY A 236 -8.81 16.42 0.93
CA GLY A 236 -7.79 15.47 1.32
C GLY A 236 -7.29 14.58 0.20
N PHE A 237 -6.13 13.98 0.46
CA PHE A 237 -5.34 13.24 -0.52
C PHE A 237 -4.80 11.95 0.12
N SER A 238 -4.97 10.81 -0.54
CA SER A 238 -4.31 9.55 -0.19
C SER A 238 -3.34 9.17 -1.32
N LEU A 239 -2.05 9.38 -1.05
CA LEU A 239 -0.95 9.27 -2.01
C LEU A 239 -0.03 8.12 -1.60
N SER A 240 -0.38 6.91 -2.04
CA SER A 240 0.41 5.72 -1.71
C SER A 240 1.42 5.37 -2.79
N ASN A 241 2.70 5.27 -2.42
CA ASN A 241 3.81 4.75 -3.22
C ASN A 241 4.09 5.52 -4.54
N ILE A 242 3.33 6.58 -4.83
CA ILE A 242 3.40 7.30 -6.10
C ILE A 242 4.74 8.02 -6.33
N LEU A 243 5.40 8.47 -5.27
CA LEU A 243 6.71 9.12 -5.33
C LEU A 243 7.89 8.13 -5.33
N ASP A 244 7.63 6.84 -5.08
CA ASP A 244 8.71 5.87 -4.98
C ASP A 244 9.27 5.57 -6.38
N GLY A 245 10.51 6.01 -6.59
CA GLY A 245 11.25 5.80 -7.83
C GLY A 245 11.01 6.89 -8.86
N THR A 246 10.31 7.97 -8.51
CA THR A 246 10.17 9.13 -9.39
C THR A 246 11.41 9.99 -9.33
N GLU A 247 11.65 10.77 -10.40
CA GLU A 247 12.62 11.86 -10.35
C GLU A 247 12.16 12.95 -9.36
N PRO A 248 13.08 13.67 -8.69
CA PRO A 248 12.72 14.75 -7.76
C PRO A 248 11.77 15.78 -8.38
N ALA A 249 12.00 16.15 -9.65
CA ALA A 249 11.17 17.10 -10.39
C ALA A 249 9.71 16.64 -10.54
N TYR A 250 9.45 15.33 -10.66
CA TYR A 250 8.07 14.82 -10.68
C TYR A 250 7.43 14.94 -9.30
N GLY A 251 8.18 14.67 -8.23
CA GLY A 251 7.70 14.84 -6.86
C GLY A 251 7.35 16.29 -6.54
N GLU A 252 8.20 17.23 -6.93
CA GLU A 252 7.95 18.68 -6.79
C GLU A 252 6.70 19.10 -7.58
N ARG A 253 6.57 18.65 -8.83
CA ARG A 253 5.39 18.88 -9.67
C ARG A 253 4.11 18.34 -9.02
N LEU A 254 4.13 17.08 -8.56
CA LEU A 254 2.96 16.46 -7.92
C LEU A 254 2.57 17.22 -6.66
N MET A 255 3.52 17.57 -5.79
CA MET A 255 3.20 18.29 -4.56
C MET A 255 2.74 19.73 -4.83
N ALA A 256 3.21 20.39 -5.88
CA ALA A 256 2.66 21.66 -6.33
C ALA A 256 1.20 21.53 -6.81
N ALA A 257 0.89 20.48 -7.59
CA ALA A 257 -0.46 20.20 -8.04
C ALA A 257 -1.42 19.84 -6.89
N VAL A 258 -0.93 19.12 -5.87
CA VAL A 258 -1.65 18.86 -4.62
C VAL A 258 -1.99 20.19 -3.93
N ARG A 259 -1.01 21.08 -3.71
CA ARG A 259 -1.26 22.38 -3.07
C ARG A 259 -2.24 23.25 -3.84
N HIS A 260 -2.12 23.30 -5.17
CA HIS A 260 -3.04 24.03 -6.04
C HIS A 260 -4.50 23.57 -5.87
N SER A 261 -4.71 22.26 -5.87
CA SER A 261 -6.04 21.65 -5.83
C SER A 261 -6.59 21.42 -4.41
N ALA A 262 -5.79 21.68 -3.38
CA ALA A 262 -6.14 21.52 -1.98
C ALA A 262 -6.98 22.69 -1.46
N GLN A 263 -8.00 22.40 -0.66
CA GLN A 263 -8.63 23.39 0.21
C GLN A 263 -7.69 23.78 1.35
N ASP A 264 -7.88 24.96 1.93
CA ASP A 264 -7.19 25.32 3.16
C ASP A 264 -7.50 24.30 4.26
N GLY A 265 -6.45 23.82 4.92
CA GLY A 265 -6.53 22.74 5.92
C GLY A 265 -6.73 21.33 5.36
N ALA A 266 -6.67 21.13 4.04
CA ALA A 266 -6.79 19.79 3.44
C ALA A 266 -5.70 18.85 3.96
N VAL A 267 -6.05 17.57 4.15
CA VAL A 267 -5.15 16.58 4.75
C VAL A 267 -4.51 15.70 3.68
N VAL A 268 -3.18 15.60 3.68
CA VAL A 268 -2.41 14.73 2.78
C VAL A 268 -1.87 13.54 3.58
N VAL A 269 -2.24 12.34 3.16
CA VAL A 269 -1.71 11.07 3.65
C VAL A 269 -0.76 10.51 2.59
N LEU A 270 0.52 10.41 2.92
CA LEU A 270 1.54 9.94 1.98
C LEU A 270 2.21 8.68 2.51
N ARG A 271 2.30 7.63 1.69
CA ARG A 271 3.02 6.39 2.01
C ARG A 271 4.20 6.16 1.08
N SER A 272 5.31 5.70 1.65
CA SER A 272 6.51 5.33 0.91
C SER A 272 7.19 4.09 1.50
N PHE A 273 7.83 3.30 0.63
CA PHE A 273 8.71 2.22 1.04
C PHE A 273 10.04 2.71 1.61
N MET A 274 10.41 3.99 1.42
CA MET A 274 11.61 4.58 2.00
C MET A 274 11.50 4.66 3.53
N GLU A 275 12.64 4.61 4.21
CA GLU A 275 12.69 4.93 5.64
C GLU A 275 12.65 6.46 5.83
N PRO A 276 12.07 6.96 6.92
CA PRO A 276 12.10 8.38 7.22
C PRO A 276 13.54 8.85 7.49
N PRO A 277 13.87 10.12 7.16
CA PRO A 277 15.08 10.76 7.60
C PRO A 277 15.26 10.70 9.14
N PRO A 278 16.51 10.76 9.65
CA PRO A 278 16.75 10.84 11.08
C PRO A 278 15.98 11.99 11.73
N GLY A 279 15.31 11.72 12.86
CA GLY A 279 14.53 12.71 13.61
C GLY A 279 13.08 12.87 13.16
N GLU A 280 12.68 12.33 12.00
CA GLU A 280 11.28 12.30 11.61
C GLU A 280 10.52 11.16 12.32
N SER A 281 9.28 11.43 12.72
CA SER A 281 8.45 10.48 13.45
C SER A 281 8.11 9.26 12.58
N THR A 282 8.21 8.07 13.17
CA THR A 282 7.74 6.81 12.57
C THR A 282 6.36 6.41 13.07
N GLU A 283 5.70 7.24 13.89
CA GLU A 283 4.48 6.87 14.61
C GLU A 283 3.36 6.43 13.66
N TRP A 284 3.12 7.19 12.59
CA TRP A 284 2.12 6.84 11.59
C TRP A 284 2.44 5.53 10.85
N ALA A 285 3.70 5.31 10.47
CA ALA A 285 4.15 4.06 9.87
C ALA A 285 4.15 2.88 10.85
N ALA A 286 4.12 3.14 12.17
CA ALA A 286 3.93 2.13 13.21
C ALA A 286 2.45 1.78 13.41
N ARG A 287 1.55 2.74 13.18
CA ARG A 287 0.10 2.56 13.29
C ARG A 287 -0.49 1.80 12.11
N ASP A 288 0.09 1.90 10.92
CA ASP A 288 -0.36 1.15 9.75
C ASP A 288 -0.19 -0.37 9.96
N ARG A 289 -1.30 -1.12 9.95
CA ARG A 289 -1.32 -2.57 10.20
C ARG A 289 -0.68 -3.39 9.07
N SER A 290 -0.41 -2.82 7.90
CA SER A 290 0.15 -3.55 6.75
C SER A 290 1.63 -3.89 6.90
N MET A 291 2.35 -3.15 7.77
CA MET A 291 3.76 -3.36 8.10
C MET A 291 4.73 -3.25 6.91
N LEU A 292 4.26 -2.77 5.75
CA LEU A 292 5.08 -2.63 4.56
C LEU A 292 5.76 -1.26 4.46
N TRP A 293 5.16 -0.22 5.02
CA TRP A 293 5.59 1.16 4.82
C TRP A 293 6.73 1.55 5.76
N GLY A 294 7.75 2.20 5.22
CA GLY A 294 8.82 2.78 6.03
C GLY A 294 8.44 4.14 6.54
N ARG A 295 7.84 4.93 5.66
CA ARG A 295 7.37 6.28 5.93
C ARG A 295 5.89 6.39 5.62
N LEU A 296 5.16 6.96 6.58
CA LEU A 296 3.78 7.39 6.42
C LEU A 296 3.70 8.79 7.04
N THR A 297 3.37 9.80 6.24
CA THR A 297 3.17 11.16 6.74
C THR A 297 1.71 11.56 6.64
N VAL A 298 1.29 12.37 7.60
CA VAL A 298 -0.02 13.03 7.61
C VAL A 298 0.25 14.51 7.81
N GLU A 299 -0.07 15.30 6.79
CA GLU A 299 0.24 16.73 6.72
C GLU A 299 -1.02 17.52 6.41
N LYS A 300 -1.10 18.75 6.89
CA LYS A 300 -2.15 19.71 6.49
C LYS A 300 -1.56 20.68 5.48
N VAL A 301 -2.33 21.00 4.44
CA VAL A 301 -2.02 22.06 3.50
C VAL A 301 -2.49 23.39 4.09
N HIS A 302 -1.63 24.40 4.00
CA HIS A 302 -1.86 25.79 4.39
C HIS A 302 -1.47 26.70 3.22
#